data_AF-K9QD60-F1
#
_entry.id   AF-K9QD60-F1
#
_cell.length_a   1.000
_cell.length_b   1.000
_cell.length_c   1.000
_cell.angle_alpha   90.00
_cell.angle_beta   90.00
_cell.angle_gamma   90.00
#
_symmetry.space_group_name_H-M   'P 1'
#
loop_
_entity.id
_entity.type
_entity.pdbx_description
1 polymer ?
#
loop_
_entity_poly.entity_id
_entity_poly.type
_entity_poly.pdbx_seq_one_letter_code
_entity_poly.pdbx_strand_id
1 'polypeptide(L)' 'MQNLRINSTISKSLIPENRTKKLTSLIEWCKIVHACIESGQIDDAKIFLEQAIHEAEMPSRE' A
#
# COMPACT_ATOMS: atom_id res chain seq x y z
N MET A 1 -13.09 -17.49 -29.16
CA MET A 1 -12.64 -16.20 -28.61
C MET A 1 -11.48 -16.48 -27.66
N GLN A 2 -10.31 -15.91 -27.95
CA GLN A 2 -9.04 -16.32 -27.36
C GLN A 2 -8.82 -15.75 -25.96
N ASN A 3 -8.07 -16.54 -25.20
CA ASN A 3 -7.63 -16.42 -23.82
C ASN A 3 -7.07 -15.06 -23.39
N LEU A 4 -7.45 -14.63 -22.18
CA LEU A 4 -6.60 -13.81 -21.29
C LEU A 4 -6.85 -14.24 -19.83
N ARG A 5 -6.47 -15.48 -19.51
CA ARG A 5 -6.07 -15.79 -18.13
C ARG A 5 -4.68 -15.16 -17.96
N ILE A 6 -4.66 -13.96 -17.40
CA ILE A 6 -3.44 -13.34 -16.92
C ILE A 6 -2.99 -14.18 -15.71
N ASN A 7 -2.33 -15.32 -16.00
CA ASN A 7 -1.40 -15.95 -15.10
C ASN A 7 -0.22 -14.99 -14.95
N SER A 8 -0.45 -13.94 -14.18
CA SER A 8 0.63 -13.10 -13.70
C SER A 8 1.22 -13.80 -12.48
N THR A 9 1.91 -14.90 -12.76
CA THR A 9 3.06 -15.31 -11.97
C THR A 9 4.13 -14.23 -12.18
N ILE A 10 3.87 -12.98 -11.75
CA ILE A 10 4.92 -12.00 -11.55
C ILE A 10 5.73 -12.56 -10.40
N SER A 11 6.75 -13.32 -10.79
CA SER A 11 8.06 -13.36 -10.20
C SER A 11 8.10 -12.83 -8.78
N LYS A 12 7.69 -13.66 -7.82
CA LYS A 12 8.00 -13.50 -6.38
C LYS A 12 9.51 -13.32 -6.12
N SER A 13 10.36 -13.50 -7.14
CA SER A 13 11.82 -13.58 -7.11
C SER A 13 12.57 -12.27 -7.41
N LEU A 14 11.92 -11.20 -7.87
CA LEU A 14 12.62 -9.98 -8.31
C LEU A 14 12.26 -8.69 -7.57
N ILE A 15 11.35 -8.76 -6.60
CA ILE A 15 11.08 -7.63 -5.71
C ILE A 15 11.93 -7.86 -4.46
N PRO A 16 12.94 -7.01 -4.17
CA PRO A 16 13.67 -7.07 -2.91
C PRO A 16 12.67 -7.17 -1.76
N GLU A 17 12.88 -8.08 -0.80
CA GLU A 17 11.92 -8.31 0.30
C GLU A 17 11.49 -7.00 0.98
N ASN A 18 12.39 -6.02 1.08
CA ASN A 18 12.13 -4.68 1.59
C ASN A 18 11.08 -3.91 0.75
N ARG A 19 11.11 -4.00 -0.59
CA ARG A 19 10.08 -3.38 -1.45
C ARG A 19 8.72 -4.07 -1.31
N THR A 20 8.69 -5.39 -1.11
CA THR A 20 7.44 -6.12 -0.86
C THR A 20 6.83 -5.69 0.47
N LYS A 21 7.64 -5.59 1.54
CA LYS A 21 7.20 -5.09 2.85
C LYS A 21 6.66 -3.67 2.76
N LYS A 22 7.39 -2.76 2.10
CA LYS A 22 6.96 -1.36 1.91
C LYS A 22 5.63 -1.26 1.17
N LEU A 23 5.44 -2.06 0.11
CA LEU A 23 4.17 -2.10 -0.62
C LEU A 23 3.03 -2.65 0.25
N THR A 24 3.28 -3.69 1.04
CA THR A 24 2.29 -4.23 1.98
C THR A 24 1.85 -3.17 3.00
N SER A 25 2.79 -2.46 3.61
CA SER A 25 2.48 -1.38 4.58
C SER A 25 1.68 -0.24 3.93
N LEU A 26 2.00 0.15 2.69
CA LEU A 26 1.22 1.16 1.97
C LEU A 26 -0.22 0.72 1.69
N ILE A 27 -0.42 -0.55 1.34
CA ILE A 27 -1.76 -1.11 1.15
C ILE A 27 -2.55 -1.10 2.47
N GLU A 28 -1.90 -1.38 3.60
CA GLU A 28 -2.52 -1.32 4.92
C GLU A 28 -2.94 0.12 5.27
N TRP A 29 -2.08 1.10 5.03
CA TRP A 29 -2.41 2.52 5.18
C TRP A 29 -3.64 2.94 4.37
N CYS A 30 -3.70 2.54 3.09
CA CYS A 30 -4.84 2.84 2.23
C CYS A 30 -6.17 2.26 2.79
N LYS A 31 -6.13 1.06 3.39
CA LYS A 31 -7.32 0.46 4.02
C LYS A 31 -7.78 1.26 5.24
N ILE A 32 -6.85 1.72 6.07
CA ILE A 32 -7.15 2.55 7.25
C ILE A 32 -7.81 3.86 6.82
N VAL A 33 -7.19 4.57 5.86
CA VAL A 33 -7.72 5.83 5.33
C VAL A 33 -9.12 5.64 4.75
N HIS A 34 -9.34 4.57 3.97
CA HIS A 34 -10.65 4.25 3.43
C HIS A 34 -11.69 3.98 4.52
N ALA A 35 -11.34 3.25 5.59
CA ALA A 35 -12.25 3.01 6.70
C ALA A 35 -12.64 4.29 7.45
N CYS A 36 -11.70 5.22 7.61
CA CYS A 36 -11.98 6.54 8.18
C CYS A 36 -12.94 7.35 7.31
N ILE A 37 -12.75 7.34 5.98
CA ILE A 37 -13.62 8.03 5.03
C ILE A 37 -15.05 7.48 5.08
N GLU A 38 -15.21 6.15 5.00
CA GLU A 38 -16.52 5.48 5.08
C GLU A 38 -17.24 5.75 6.41
N SER A 39 -16.48 5.96 7.48
CA SER A 39 -17.01 6.28 8.81
C SER A 39 -17.27 7.78 9.02
N GLY A 40 -17.02 8.62 8.00
CA GLY A 40 -17.15 10.08 8.09
C GLY A 40 -16.07 10.77 8.94
N GLN A 41 -15.04 10.05 9.37
CA GLN A 41 -13.91 10.54 10.17
C GLN A 41 -12.84 11.16 9.24
N ILE A 42 -13.22 12.25 8.56
CA ILE A 42 -12.39 12.85 7.52
C ILE A 42 -11.09 13.45 8.05
N ASP A 43 -11.09 14.02 9.27
CA ASP A 43 -9.87 14.59 9.84
C ASP A 43 -8.86 13.51 10.25
N ASP A 44 -9.32 12.39 10.79
CA ASP A 44 -8.47 11.24 11.07
C ASP A 44 -7.92 10.63 9.77
N ALA A 45 -8.73 10.56 8.71
CA ALA A 45 -8.29 10.10 7.40
C ALA A 45 -7.13 10.93 6.84
N LYS A 46 -7.14 12.27 7.05
CA LYS A 46 -6.03 13.15 6.66
C LYS A 46 -4.77 12.85 7.45
N ILE A 47 -4.88 12.71 8.78
CA ILE A 47 -3.75 12.41 9.65
C ILE A 47 -3.07 11.10 9.24
N PHE A 48 -3.85 10.05 9.01
CA PHE A 48 -3.31 8.76 8.57
C PHE A 48 -2.72 8.80 7.16
N LEU A 49 -3.29 9.60 6.26
CA LEU A 49 -2.74 9.78 4.92
C LEU A 49 -1.39 10.53 4.95
N GLU A 50 -1.28 11.58 5.75
CA GLU A 50 -0.02 12.31 5.95
C GLU A 50 1.07 11.40 6.52
N GLN A 51 0.72 10.58 7.51
CA GLN A 51 1.64 9.58 8.07
C GLN A 51 2.08 8.55 7.02
N ALA A 52 1.15 8.05 6.20
CA ALA A 52 1.45 7.10 5.14
C ALA A 52 2.41 7.68 4.09
N ILE A 53 2.24 8.96 3.72
CA ILE A 53 3.14 9.68 2.80
C ILE A 53 4.53 9.81 3.44
N HIS A 54 4.60 10.21 4.70
CA HIS A 54 5.88 10.36 5.40
C HIS A 54 6.68 9.05 5.44
N GLU A 55 6.02 7.93 5.75
CA GLU A 55 6.65 6.60 5.73
C GLU A 55 7.00 6.12 4.31
N ALA A 56 6.23 6.54 3.30
CA ALA A 56 6.53 6.26 1.90
C ALA A 56 7.79 7.00 1.43
N GLU A 57 8.00 8.22 1.90
CA GLU A 57 9.11 9.08 1.50
C GLU A 57 10.40 8.78 2.27
N MET A 58 10.29 8.36 3.54
CA MET A 58 11.46 7.98 4.33
C MET A 58 12.09 6.69 3.76
N PRO A 59 13.38 6.71 3.34
CA PRO A 59 14.10 5.48 3.11
C PRO A 59 14.19 4.74 4.44
N SER A 60 13.84 3.45 4.45
CA SER A 60 13.99 2.62 5.64
C SER A 60 15.43 2.76 6.12
N ARG A 61 15.62 3.33 7.31
CA ARG A 61 16.89 3.31 8.03
C ARG A 61 17.07 1.89 8.57
N GLU A 62 17.35 0.95 7.69
CA GLU A 62 17.89 -0.37 8.02
C GLU A 62 19.37 -0.43 7.65
#